data_AF-A0A847L541-F1
#
_entry.id   AF-A0A847L541-F1
#
_cell.length_a   1.000
_cell.length_b   1.000
_cell.length_c   1.000
_cell.angle_alpha   90.00
_cell.angle_beta   90.00
_cell.angle_gamma   90.00
#
_symmetry.space_group_name_H-M   'P 1'
#
loop_
_entity.id
_entity.type
_entity.pdbx_description
1 polymer ?
#
loop_
_entity_poly.entity_id
_entity_poly.type
_entity_poly.pdbx_seq_one_letter_code
_entity_poly.pdbx_strand_id
1 'polypeptide(L)'
;DKIPADKKGAIENALGQLKEAHKAQNIDDIDRATEALNQAWHAASEDMAKAAQAQSGAGGSTDAGSSGSTGSQDGEVTDVDFEEVK
;
A
#
# COMPACT_ATOMS: atom_id res chain seq x y z
N ASP A 1 2.55 3.70 -13.91
CA ASP A 1 2.15 4.17 -12.56
C ASP A 1 1.81 2.98 -11.68
N LYS A 2 2.32 2.95 -10.45
CA LYS A 2 2.00 1.88 -9.48
C LYS A 2 0.59 2.03 -8.88
N ILE A 3 0.02 3.23 -8.96
CA ILE A 3 -1.34 3.51 -8.49
C ILE A 3 -2.32 3.27 -9.66
N PRO A 4 -3.38 2.47 -9.48
CA PRO A 4 -4.42 2.28 -10.49
C PRO A 4 -5.08 3.61 -10.90
N ALA A 5 -5.47 3.73 -12.17
CA ALA A 5 -6.05 4.98 -12.72
C ALA A 5 -7.29 5.45 -11.93
N ASP A 6 -8.17 4.52 -11.55
CA ASP A 6 -9.37 4.82 -10.76
C ASP A 6 -9.03 5.39 -9.38
N LYS A 7 -7.97 4.86 -8.73
CA LYS A 7 -7.49 5.35 -7.44
C LYS A 7 -6.80 6.69 -7.54
N LYS A 8 -6.01 6.89 -8.60
CA LYS A 8 -5.38 8.17 -8.91
C LYS A 8 -6.44 9.25 -9.12
N GLY A 9 -7.51 8.95 -9.88
CA GLY A 9 -8.63 9.87 -10.07
C GLY A 9 -9.34 10.23 -8.77
N ALA A 10 -9.53 9.26 -7.86
CA ALA A 10 -10.12 9.53 -6.54
C ALA A 10 -9.25 10.46 -5.68
N ILE A 11 -7.92 10.25 -5.67
CA ILE A 11 -6.96 11.12 -4.95
C ILE A 11 -6.95 12.53 -5.53
N GLU A 12 -6.92 12.66 -6.86
CA GLU A 12 -6.91 13.95 -7.55
C GLU A 12 -8.20 14.75 -7.29
N ASN A 13 -9.35 14.07 -7.26
CA ASN A 13 -10.63 14.68 -6.92
C ASN A 13 -10.64 15.18 -5.46
N ALA A 14 -10.27 14.33 -4.50
CA ALA A 14 -10.20 14.71 -3.08
C ALA A 14 -9.23 15.89 -2.86
N LEU A 15 -8.09 15.91 -3.56
CA LEU A 15 -7.15 17.03 -3.53
C LEU A 15 -7.76 18.31 -4.12
N GLY A 16 -8.56 18.21 -5.19
CA GLY A 16 -9.30 19.34 -5.75
C GLY A 16 -10.31 19.92 -4.76
N GLN A 17 -11.08 19.05 -4.10
CA GLN A 17 -12.04 19.45 -3.06
C GLN A 17 -11.34 20.13 -1.88
N LEU A 18 -10.20 19.59 -1.41
CA LEU A 18 -9.42 20.19 -0.34
C LEU A 18 -8.90 21.59 -0.72
N LYS A 19 -8.45 21.79 -1.95
CA LYS A 19 -7.99 23.10 -2.44
C LYS A 19 -9.11 24.12 -2.48
N GLU A 20 -10.30 23.75 -2.96
CA GLU A 20 -11.46 24.65 -2.98
C GLU A 20 -11.95 24.95 -1.56
N ALA A 21 -12.00 23.95 -0.68
CA ALA A 21 -12.35 24.13 0.74
C ALA A 21 -11.37 25.08 1.45
N HIS A 22 -10.07 24.91 1.22
CA HIS A 22 -9.03 25.78 1.74
C HIS A 22 -9.15 27.21 1.22
N LYS A 23 -9.40 27.37 -0.09
CA LYS A 23 -9.62 28.69 -0.71
C LYS A 23 -10.86 29.39 -0.17
N ALA A 24 -11.92 28.65 0.09
CA ALA A 24 -13.14 29.14 0.73
C ALA A 24 -12.99 29.35 2.24
N GLN A 25 -11.87 28.92 2.84
CA GLN A 25 -11.63 28.90 4.28
C GLN A 25 -12.73 28.16 5.06
N ASN A 26 -13.38 27.19 4.42
CA ASN A 26 -14.43 26.39 5.05
C ASN A 26 -13.80 25.23 5.81
N ILE A 27 -13.60 25.40 7.11
CA ILE A 27 -12.93 24.42 7.98
C ILE A 27 -13.64 23.06 7.96
N ASP A 28 -14.98 23.05 7.97
CA ASP A 28 -15.74 21.79 7.93
C ASP A 28 -15.50 21.01 6.62
N ASP A 29 -15.37 21.72 5.50
CA ASP A 29 -15.04 21.09 4.21
C ASP A 29 -13.57 20.67 4.13
N ILE A 30 -12.66 21.42 4.75
CA ILE A 30 -11.24 21.07 4.83
C ILE A 30 -11.08 19.75 5.58
N ASP A 31 -11.75 19.59 6.72
CA ASP A 31 -11.70 18.36 7.51
C ASP A 31 -12.28 17.19 6.71
N ARG A 32 -13.46 17.36 6.09
CA ARG A 32 -14.07 16.33 5.23
C ARG A 32 -13.16 15.94 4.06
N ALA A 33 -12.59 16.93 3.36
CA ALA A 33 -11.74 16.68 2.20
C ALA A 33 -10.40 16.04 2.59
N THR A 34 -9.84 16.40 3.75
CA THR A 34 -8.63 15.79 4.29
C THR A 34 -8.87 14.32 4.65
N GLU A 35 -9.99 14.02 5.30
CA GLU A 35 -10.40 12.65 5.61
C GLU A 35 -10.60 11.82 4.33
N ALA A 36 -11.31 12.37 3.33
CA ALA A 36 -11.49 11.73 2.03
C ALA A 36 -10.16 11.48 1.30
N LEU A 37 -9.23 12.42 1.37
CA LEU A 37 -7.89 12.27 0.79
C LEU A 37 -7.10 11.15 1.46
N ASN A 38 -7.15 11.07 2.80
CA ASN A 38 -6.50 9.98 3.56
C ASN A 38 -7.10 8.62 3.17
N GLN A 39 -8.42 8.50 3.11
CA GLN A 39 -9.10 7.26 2.73
C GLN A 39 -8.74 6.84 1.30
N ALA A 40 -8.69 7.78 0.35
CA ALA A 40 -8.29 7.48 -1.02
C ALA A 40 -6.85 6.96 -1.10
N TRP A 41 -5.93 7.55 -0.32
CA TRP A 41 -4.54 7.09 -0.24
C TRP A 41 -4.37 5.73 0.43
N HIS A 42 -5.11 5.45 1.50
CA HIS A 42 -5.13 4.14 2.13
C HIS A 42 -5.64 3.06 1.17
N ALA A 43 -6.77 3.32 0.51
CA ALA A 43 -7.33 2.39 -0.47
C ALA A 43 -6.37 2.15 -1.66
N ALA A 44 -5.69 3.19 -2.13
CA ALA A 44 -4.65 3.05 -3.16
C ALA A 44 -3.46 2.20 -2.69
N SER A 45 -3.04 2.38 -1.44
CA SER A 45 -1.90 1.65 -0.85
C SER A 45 -2.22 0.18 -0.61
N GLU A 46 -3.43 -0.13 -0.14
CA GLU A 46 -3.89 -1.51 -0.01
C GLU A 46 -3.96 -2.22 -1.37
N ASP A 47 -4.46 -1.54 -2.40
CA ASP A 47 -4.51 -2.13 -3.74
C ASP A 47 -3.11 -2.33 -4.34
N MET A 48 -2.16 -1.43 -4.07
CA MET A 48 -0.75 -1.63 -4.42
C MET A 48 -0.15 -2.83 -3.68
N ALA A 49 -0.46 -3.00 -2.39
CA ALA A 49 0.00 -4.15 -1.61
C ALA A 49 -0.60 -5.46 -2.13
N LYS A 50 -1.90 -5.48 -2.43
CA LYS A 50 -2.59 -6.63 -3.04
C LYS A 50 -2.05 -6.95 -4.44
N ALA A 51 -1.80 -5.94 -5.27
CA ALA A 51 -1.21 -6.12 -6.59
C ALA A 51 0.23 -6.64 -6.49
N ALA A 52 1.01 -6.16 -5.53
CA ALA A 52 2.36 -6.67 -5.26
C ALA A 52 2.32 -8.14 -4.81
N GLN A 53 1.41 -8.51 -3.91
CA GLN A 53 1.21 -9.88 -3.44
C GLN A 53 0.70 -10.81 -4.56
N ALA A 54 -0.22 -10.35 -5.40
CA ALA A 54 -0.69 -11.11 -6.55
C ALA A 54 0.44 -11.34 -7.58
N GLN A 55 1.35 -10.39 -7.71
CA GLN A 55 2.51 -10.51 -8.59
C GLN A 55 3.59 -11.44 -8.03
N SER A 56 3.79 -11.48 -6.71
CA SER A 56 4.67 -12.48 -6.06
C SER A 56 4.01 -13.87 -5.92
N GLY A 57 2.69 -13.98 -6.01
CA GLY A 57 1.95 -15.25 -6.08
C GLY A 57 1.95 -15.93 -7.46
N ALA A 58 2.34 -15.22 -8.53
CA ALA A 58 2.42 -15.76 -9.89
C ALA A 58 3.73 -16.54 -10.18
N GLY A 59 4.51 -16.85 -9.15
CA GLY A 59 5.68 -17.75 -9.19
C GLY A 59 5.49 -19.06 -8.43
N GLY A 60 4.30 -19.32 -7.89
CA GLY A 60 3.97 -20.56 -7.17
C GLY A 60 3.46 -21.64 -8.11
N SER A 61 4.34 -22.18 -8.96
CA SER A 61 4.08 -23.50 -9.55
C SER A 61 4.02 -24.50 -8.39
N THR A 62 2.82 -24.99 -8.09
CA THR A 62 2.66 -26.28 -7.42
C THR A 62 3.36 -27.35 -8.26
N ASP A 63 4.63 -27.57 -7.96
CA ASP A 63 5.31 -28.84 -8.20
C ASP A 63 5.85 -29.34 -6.86
N ALA A 64 4.91 -29.83 -6.03
CA ALA A 64 5.24 -30.76 -4.97
C ALA A 64 5.42 -32.13 -5.63
N GLY A 65 6.57 -32.32 -6.29
CA GLY A 65 6.81 -33.47 -7.13
C GLY A 65 8.28 -33.71 -7.46
N SER A 66 9.03 -34.21 -6.47
CA SER A 66 10.29 -34.97 -6.66
C SER A 66 11.61 -34.20 -6.75
N SER A 67 12.36 -34.29 -5.64
CA SER A 67 13.78 -34.69 -5.58
C SER A 67 14.87 -33.80 -6.21
N GLY A 68 15.75 -33.26 -5.35
CA GLY A 68 17.15 -33.01 -5.73
C GLY A 68 17.82 -31.85 -5.01
N SER A 69 18.74 -32.16 -4.10
CA SER A 69 19.67 -31.26 -3.40
C SER A 69 20.33 -30.18 -4.26
N THR A 70 20.58 -29.00 -3.67
CA THR A 70 21.92 -28.42 -3.36
C THR A 70 21.91 -26.89 -3.46
N GLY A 71 22.31 -26.19 -2.38
CA GLY A 71 22.97 -24.88 -2.50
C GLY A 71 22.42 -23.75 -1.66
N SER A 72 22.94 -23.65 -0.43
CA SER A 72 22.88 -22.55 0.53
C SER A 72 22.93 -21.13 -0.04
N GLN A 73 22.07 -20.23 0.49
CA GLN A 73 22.46 -18.98 1.19
C GLN A 73 21.19 -18.19 1.53
N ASP A 74 20.55 -18.59 2.63
CA ASP A 74 19.65 -17.73 3.41
C ASP A 74 20.49 -16.60 4.02
N GLY A 75 20.26 -15.39 3.55
CA GLY A 75 20.63 -14.14 4.22
C GLY A 75 19.36 -13.54 4.80
N GLU A 76 18.78 -14.24 5.77
CA GLU A 76 17.69 -13.79 6.63
C GLU A 76 18.16 -12.56 7.41
N VAL A 77 17.84 -11.37 6.88
CA VAL A 77 18.04 -10.10 7.57
C VAL A 77 16.88 -9.92 8.55
N THR A 78 17.13 -10.53 9.71
CA THR A 78 16.95 -9.98 11.06
C THR A 78 15.52 -9.74 11.53
N ASP A 79 14.98 -10.77 12.20
CA ASP A 79 14.01 -10.60 13.28
C ASP A 79 14.53 -9.56 14.28
N VAL A 80 13.71 -8.54 14.54
CA VAL A 80 14.00 -7.49 15.51
C VAL A 80 13.86 -8.07 16.92
N ASP A 81 14.99 -8.34 17.57
CA ASP A 81 15.03 -8.70 18.99
C ASP A 81 14.53 -7.51 19.84
N PHE A 82 13.25 -7.58 20.24
CA PHE A 82 12.67 -6.74 21.28
C PHE A 82 13.25 -7.14 22.63
N GLU A 83 14.34 -6.48 23.05
CA GLU A 83 14.84 -6.60 24.42
C GLU A 83 14.00 -5.69 25.34
N GLU A 84 13.25 -6.33 26.23
CA GLU A 84 12.39 -5.76 27.27
C GLU A 84 13.20 -4.78 28.16
N VAL A 85 12.85 -3.49 28.11
CA VAL A 85 13.46 -2.49 29.01
C VAL A 85 12.89 -2.68 30.41
N LYS A 86 13.68 -3.29 31.31
CA LYS A 86 13.54 -3.17 32.76
C LYS A 86 14.51 -2.15 33.31
#